data_AF-A0AAD4KUY2-F1
#
_entry.id   AF-A0AAD4KUY2-F1
#
_cell.length_a   1.000
_cell.length_b   1.000
_cell.length_c   1.000
_cell.angle_alpha   90.00
_cell.angle_beta   90.00
_cell.angle_gamma   90.00
#
_symmetry.space_group_name_H-M   'P 1'
#
loop_
_entity.id
_entity.type
_entity.pdbx_description
1 polymer ?
#
loop_
_entity_poly.entity_id
_entity_poly.type
_entity_poly.pdbx_seq_one_letter_code
_entity_poly.pdbx_strand_id
1 'polypeptide(L)'
;MEYVKRGPCGQDGCRETRYYLEDGVWFCRRGHQQEGRQVEADPDDFGKRGTIHRVKKISEERIQKTFTGRRGYRLFVQAYQLILWTQCHALIHEKGFPTDLERVVRDLWALRLQSLTAKFDESLDADKDASSEVFSSQLPGAETPKENGSASHKLSDNPLLEETLGLCYLAASLLRLPVSIGDIYRFAMRNEIPFIQAIRTVPLEIRDRLSQIYIRELTVETLPRSDHLHKTVSRLVVMYSRECSITFPPLNVPLMLFQFVRQLALPLEVYSYVRRLQKLLNYTFQFPLDKKYSTQALSYPEAQILALIVVSTKLLFPFSKTKGYPSSAAEPTAQILDWDVWSSAQRHFEKKSQPKERLAKGQEVTVNDGHVFHFTDQQLDDYLDWYEDTWIDKNRPTNPLAEMFPISRPESAHDEKRRDIDQEAIDEKVRAVTSSLRPAEIIPFETLQANDEESQQRDPDIQNEDTTPRPGFSYRVYKTESDMPKVARKFHETAANLSGLTVKTLIKAVRSTELKLEKWQANMRRAEYHGETWFDNVDFQDQKTDESGSDSE
;
A
#
# COMPACT_ATOMS: atom_id res chain seq x y z
N MET A 1 -4.34 -45.58 60.72
CA MET A 1 -3.39 -45.92 59.64
C MET A 1 -2.91 -44.63 59.02
N GLU A 2 -1.63 -44.31 59.17
CA GLU A 2 -1.00 -43.20 58.46
C GLU A 2 -0.78 -43.59 57.00
N TYR A 3 -1.13 -42.69 56.08
CA TYR A 3 -1.01 -42.95 54.64
C TYR A 3 0.07 -42.05 54.04
N VAL A 4 1.00 -42.64 53.29
CA VAL A 4 2.02 -41.93 52.53
C VAL A 4 1.65 -41.96 51.04
N LYS A 5 1.81 -40.83 50.35
CA LYS A 5 1.64 -40.76 48.89
C LYS A 5 2.90 -41.29 48.20
N ARG A 6 2.74 -42.36 47.42
CA ARG A 6 3.77 -42.95 46.55
C ARG A 6 3.27 -42.97 45.10
N GLY A 7 4.06 -43.58 44.20
CA GLY A 7 3.64 -43.83 42.81
C GLY A 7 2.37 -44.69 42.72
N PRO A 8 1.73 -44.74 41.54
CA PRO A 8 0.52 -45.55 41.34
C PRO A 8 0.78 -47.03 41.61
N CYS A 9 -0.21 -47.73 42.15
CA CYS A 9 -0.17 -49.18 42.36
C CYS A 9 0.11 -49.92 41.06
N GLY A 10 1.10 -50.83 41.09
CA GLY A 10 1.54 -51.62 39.94
C GLY A 10 0.62 -52.80 39.62
N GLN A 11 -0.42 -53.04 40.42
CA GLN A 11 -1.39 -54.11 40.19
C GLN A 11 -2.37 -53.70 39.08
N ASP A 12 -2.65 -54.62 38.17
CA ASP A 12 -3.48 -54.37 36.99
C ASP A 12 -4.87 -53.82 37.40
N GLY A 13 -5.21 -52.63 36.90
CA GLY A 13 -6.45 -51.93 37.24
C GLY A 13 -6.49 -51.11 38.54
N CYS A 14 -5.41 -51.04 39.33
CA CYS A 14 -5.36 -50.23 40.56
C CYS A 14 -4.55 -48.94 40.39
N ARG A 15 -5.19 -47.77 40.40
CA ARG A 15 -4.51 -46.45 40.33
C ARG A 15 -4.36 -45.73 41.68
N GLU A 16 -4.44 -46.48 42.78
CA GLU A 16 -4.31 -45.88 44.12
C GLU A 16 -2.87 -45.44 44.38
N THR A 17 -2.71 -44.26 44.98
CA THR A 17 -1.39 -43.64 45.26
C THR A 17 -1.11 -43.53 46.76
N ARG A 18 -2.09 -43.87 47.61
CA ARG A 18 -1.96 -43.85 49.06
C ARG A 18 -1.64 -45.24 49.58
N TYR A 19 -0.56 -45.35 50.35
CA TYR A 19 -0.12 -46.60 50.95
C TYR A 19 -0.02 -46.48 52.46
N TYR A 20 -0.30 -47.56 53.17
CA TYR A 20 -0.05 -47.73 54.60
C TYR A 20 0.97 -48.84 54.80
N LEU A 21 1.69 -48.77 55.91
CA LEU A 21 2.71 -49.76 56.28
C LEU A 21 2.13 -50.69 57.35
N GLU A 22 2.24 -51.98 57.12
CA GLU A 22 1.85 -53.03 58.08
C GLU A 22 2.94 -54.10 58.03
N ASP A 23 3.55 -54.43 59.19
CA ASP A 23 4.63 -55.41 59.34
C ASP A 23 5.81 -55.26 58.36
N GLY A 24 6.25 -54.02 58.10
CA GLY A 24 7.41 -53.74 57.24
C GLY A 24 7.14 -53.86 55.73
N VAL A 25 5.87 -54.03 55.35
CA VAL A 25 5.41 -54.15 53.96
C VAL A 25 4.40 -53.04 53.65
N TRP A 26 4.50 -52.49 52.44
CA TRP A 26 3.59 -51.44 51.98
C TRP A 26 2.36 -52.03 51.31
N PHE A 27 1.18 -51.59 51.77
CA PHE A 27 -0.11 -51.92 51.18
C PHE A 27 -0.75 -50.65 50.62
N CYS A 28 -1.26 -50.70 49.39
CA CYS A 28 -2.09 -49.60 48.89
C CYS A 28 -3.39 -49.54 49.72
N ARG A 29 -4.10 -48.42 49.73
CA ARG A 29 -5.38 -48.28 50.45
C ARG A 29 -6.41 -49.37 50.10
N ARG A 30 -6.30 -49.99 48.92
CA ARG A 30 -7.15 -51.11 48.47
C ARG A 30 -6.65 -52.49 48.89
N GLY A 31 -5.57 -52.57 49.67
CA GLY A 31 -5.03 -53.83 50.21
C GLY A 31 -4.04 -54.56 49.29
N HIS A 32 -3.59 -53.96 48.19
CA HIS A 32 -2.57 -54.60 47.33
C HIS A 32 -1.17 -54.37 47.89
N GLN A 33 -0.42 -55.45 48.04
CA GLN A 33 0.97 -55.44 48.48
C GLN A 33 1.87 -54.86 47.38
N GLN A 34 2.76 -53.93 47.75
CA GLN A 34 3.82 -53.45 46.88
C GLN A 34 5.07 -54.32 47.07
N GLU A 35 5.61 -54.89 45.99
CA GLU A 35 6.84 -55.66 46.02
C GLU A 35 8.04 -54.74 46.35
N GLY A 36 8.74 -55.04 47.45
CA GLY A 36 9.92 -54.31 47.91
C GLY A 36 10.05 -54.28 49.43
N ARG A 37 11.13 -54.86 49.96
CA ARG A 37 11.44 -54.83 51.39
C ARG A 37 11.96 -53.44 51.76
N GLN A 38 11.46 -52.86 52.84
CA GLN A 38 12.06 -51.65 53.41
C GLN A 38 13.50 -51.96 53.81
N VAL A 39 14.46 -51.21 53.25
CA VAL A 39 15.81 -51.16 53.80
C VAL A 39 15.70 -50.32 55.07
N GLU A 40 15.68 -50.97 56.23
CA GLU A 40 15.89 -50.26 57.49
C GLU A 40 17.29 -49.65 57.44
N ALA A 41 17.36 -48.32 57.56
CA ALA A 41 18.61 -47.65 57.83
C ALA A 41 18.95 -47.93 59.29
N ASP A 42 20.02 -48.68 59.52
CA ASP A 42 20.54 -49.02 60.84
C ASP A 42 20.71 -47.73 61.68
N PRO A 43 20.11 -47.62 62.88
CA PRO A 43 20.16 -46.40 63.69
C PRO A 43 21.54 -46.10 64.29
N ASP A 44 22.53 -46.99 64.12
CA ASP A 44 23.87 -46.90 64.72
C ASP A 44 24.99 -46.40 63.79
N ASP A 45 24.69 -45.83 62.61
CA ASP A 45 25.71 -45.14 61.78
C ASP A 45 25.99 -43.71 62.30
N PHE A 46 26.54 -43.64 63.51
CA PHE A 46 27.03 -42.43 64.17
C PHE A 46 28.33 -41.97 63.50
N GLY A 47 28.26 -41.13 62.46
CA GLY A 47 29.50 -40.63 61.87
C GLY A 47 29.49 -39.62 60.73
N LYS A 48 28.34 -39.17 60.20
CA LYS A 48 28.32 -38.20 59.08
C LYS A 48 27.45 -36.98 59.38
N ARG A 49 27.99 -36.05 60.18
CA ARG A 49 27.57 -34.64 60.17
C ARG A 49 28.04 -33.99 58.87
N GLY A 50 27.38 -34.34 57.77
CA GLY A 50 27.47 -33.61 56.51
C GLY A 50 26.11 -33.02 56.22
N THR A 51 25.95 -31.71 56.40
CA THR A 51 24.75 -30.99 55.96
C THR A 51 24.64 -31.17 54.46
N ILE A 52 23.70 -32.00 53.99
CA ILE A 52 23.44 -32.15 52.56
C ILE A 52 22.75 -30.85 52.10
N HIS A 53 23.55 -29.86 51.73
CA HIS A 53 23.06 -28.71 51.00
C HIS A 53 22.64 -29.20 49.63
N ARG A 54 21.33 -29.34 49.43
CA ARG A 54 20.76 -29.46 48.08
C ARG A 54 21.15 -28.17 47.36
N VAL A 55 22.19 -28.23 46.54
CA VAL A 55 22.59 -27.12 45.68
C VAL A 55 21.37 -26.82 44.83
N LYS A 56 20.65 -25.73 45.15
CA LYS A 56 19.68 -25.16 44.22
C LYS A 56 20.48 -24.96 42.96
N LYS A 57 20.10 -25.66 41.88
CA LYS A 57 20.58 -25.37 40.54
C LYS A 57 20.51 -23.86 40.42
N ILE A 58 21.66 -23.20 40.32
CA ILE A 58 21.73 -21.76 40.10
C ILE A 58 20.89 -21.59 38.85
N SER A 59 19.69 -21.03 39.01
CA SER A 59 18.93 -20.60 37.86
C SER A 59 19.84 -19.54 37.27
N GLU A 60 20.57 -19.89 36.21
CA GLU A 60 21.10 -18.89 35.30
C GLU A 60 19.95 -17.91 35.12
N GLU A 61 20.13 -16.70 35.61
CA GLU A 61 19.16 -15.64 35.43
C GLU A 61 18.92 -15.63 33.93
N ARG A 62 17.73 -16.07 33.51
CA ARG A 62 17.29 -15.87 32.15
C ARG A 62 17.13 -14.37 32.06
N ILE A 63 18.23 -13.67 31.76
CA ILE A 63 18.21 -12.27 31.37
C ILE A 63 17.12 -12.24 30.32
N GLN A 64 16.00 -11.60 30.63
CA GLN A 64 14.90 -11.47 29.69
C GLN A 64 15.50 -10.72 28.51
N LYS A 65 15.85 -11.46 27.45
CA LYS A 65 16.49 -10.88 26.26
C LYS A 65 15.57 -9.83 25.65
N THR A 66 14.25 -10.07 25.73
CA THR A 66 13.21 -9.22 25.16
C THR A 66 12.63 -8.24 26.18
N PHE A 67 12.58 -6.96 25.83
CA PHE A 67 11.85 -5.96 26.61
C PHE A 67 10.34 -6.09 26.40
N THR A 68 9.59 -5.88 27.47
CA THR A 68 8.11 -5.91 27.48
C THR A 68 7.57 -4.58 28.01
N GLY A 69 6.25 -4.37 27.91
CA GLY A 69 5.60 -3.15 28.38
C GLY A 69 6.05 -1.88 27.63
N ARG A 70 6.10 -0.75 28.34
CA ARG A 70 6.44 0.57 27.74
C ARG A 70 7.85 0.61 27.18
N ARG A 71 8.81 -0.03 27.85
CA ARG A 71 10.19 -0.14 27.37
C ARG A 71 10.30 -0.92 26.06
N GLY A 72 9.53 -2.00 25.93
CA GLY A 72 9.42 -2.74 24.66
C GLY A 72 8.79 -1.90 23.55
N TYR A 73 7.74 -1.13 23.88
CA TYR A 73 7.09 -0.22 22.93
C TYR A 73 7.99 0.95 22.50
N ARG A 74 8.79 1.51 23.42
CA ARG A 74 9.81 2.52 23.13
C ARG A 74 10.83 2.00 22.12
N LEU A 75 11.30 0.77 22.30
CA LEU A 75 12.25 0.14 21.38
C LEU A 75 11.60 -0.11 20.00
N PHE A 76 10.34 -0.51 19.96
CA PHE A 76 9.57 -0.62 18.72
C PHE A 76 9.46 0.71 17.97
N VAL A 77 9.15 1.80 18.67
CA VAL A 77 9.12 3.15 18.08
C VAL A 77 10.48 3.56 17.52
N GLN A 78 11.58 3.26 18.23
CA GLN A 78 12.95 3.52 17.75
C GLN A 78 13.29 2.72 16.49
N ALA A 79 12.91 1.43 16.45
CA ALA A 79 13.07 0.59 15.27
C ALA A 79 12.28 1.13 14.08
N TYR A 80 11.03 1.55 14.30
CA TYR A 80 10.18 2.19 13.30
C TYR A 80 10.79 3.48 12.74
N GLN A 81 11.34 4.33 13.62
CA GLN A 81 12.03 5.57 13.22
C GLN A 81 13.23 5.30 12.31
N LEU A 82 14.02 4.27 12.64
CA LEU A 82 15.19 3.91 11.84
C LEU A 82 14.80 3.42 10.44
N ILE A 83 13.73 2.62 10.35
CA ILE A 83 13.17 2.19 9.06
C ILE A 83 12.73 3.39 8.24
N LEU A 84 11.94 4.30 8.83
CA LEU A 84 11.43 5.49 8.15
C LEU A 84 12.58 6.41 7.68
N TRP A 85 13.61 6.58 8.50
CA TRP A 85 14.80 7.35 8.15
C TRP A 85 15.54 6.71 6.96
N THR A 86 15.73 5.40 6.97
CA THR A 86 16.41 4.67 5.89
C THR A 86 15.64 4.79 4.56
N GLN A 87 14.30 4.72 4.62
CA GLN A 87 13.45 4.97 3.45
C GLN A 87 13.60 6.39 2.91
N CYS A 88 13.62 7.41 3.79
CA CYS A 88 13.84 8.80 3.38
C CYS A 88 15.22 8.98 2.73
N HIS A 89 16.25 8.39 3.32
CA HIS A 89 17.61 8.42 2.79
C HIS A 89 17.67 7.83 1.37
N ALA A 90 17.07 6.66 1.14
CA ALA A 90 17.00 6.05 -0.20
C ALA A 90 16.24 6.95 -1.20
N LEU A 91 15.13 7.57 -0.80
CA LEU A 91 14.40 8.50 -1.67
C LEU A 91 15.24 9.73 -2.07
N ILE A 92 16.02 10.29 -1.14
CA ILE A 92 16.84 11.48 -1.39
C ILE A 92 18.05 11.11 -2.25
N HIS A 93 18.85 10.14 -1.82
CA HIS A 93 20.13 9.83 -2.46
C HIS A 93 19.98 9.00 -3.74
N GLU A 94 19.08 8.02 -3.75
CA GLU A 94 18.91 7.13 -4.90
C GLU A 94 17.84 7.60 -5.87
N LYS A 95 16.76 8.24 -5.40
CA LYS A 95 15.66 8.71 -6.26
C LYS A 95 15.70 10.20 -6.58
N GLY A 96 16.59 10.97 -5.95
CA GLY A 96 16.79 12.39 -6.22
C GLY A 96 15.68 13.29 -5.67
N PHE A 97 15.00 12.85 -4.61
CA PHE A 97 14.05 13.71 -3.89
C PHE A 97 14.79 14.86 -3.19
N PRO A 98 14.14 16.02 -3.00
CA PRO A 98 14.76 17.13 -2.28
C PRO A 98 15.06 16.76 -0.83
N THR A 99 16.14 17.31 -0.27
CA THR A 99 16.54 17.10 1.12
C THR A 99 15.48 17.54 2.13
N ASP A 100 14.62 18.48 1.75
CA ASP A 100 13.49 18.95 2.56
C ASP A 100 12.48 17.85 2.87
N LEU A 101 12.45 16.76 2.09
CA LEU A 101 11.57 15.60 2.33
C LEU A 101 11.79 15.04 3.74
N GLU A 102 13.04 14.85 4.15
CA GLU A 102 13.35 14.28 5.46
C GLU A 102 12.82 15.17 6.59
N ARG A 103 12.93 16.50 6.43
CA ARG A 103 12.43 17.46 7.41
C ARG A 103 10.91 17.37 7.56
N VAL A 104 10.18 17.35 6.45
CA VAL A 104 8.70 17.26 6.48
C VAL A 104 8.24 15.92 7.05
N VAL A 105 8.89 14.81 6.69
CA VAL A 105 8.58 13.49 7.27
C VAL A 105 8.85 13.49 8.78
N ARG A 106 9.97 14.08 9.23
CA ARG A 106 10.30 14.20 10.65
C ARG A 106 9.26 15.01 11.41
N ASP A 107 8.77 16.12 10.85
CA ASP A 107 7.74 16.96 11.46
C ASP A 107 6.39 16.21 11.55
N LEU A 108 5.98 15.53 10.48
CA LEU A 108 4.78 14.67 10.48
C LEU A 108 4.90 13.55 11.52
N TRP A 109 6.06 12.91 11.61
CA TRP A 109 6.30 11.85 12.59
C TRP A 109 6.33 12.39 14.02
N ALA A 110 6.91 13.57 14.26
CA ALA A 110 6.92 14.20 15.58
C ALA A 110 5.51 14.47 16.08
N LEU A 111 4.60 14.94 15.21
CA LEU A 111 3.19 15.11 15.54
C LEU A 111 2.51 13.78 15.87
N ARG A 112 2.78 12.71 15.10
CA ARG A 112 2.27 11.37 15.41
C ARG A 112 2.85 10.82 16.71
N LEU A 113 4.09 11.15 17.03
CA LEU A 113 4.75 10.71 18.25
C LEU A 113 4.09 11.30 19.49
N GLN A 114 3.61 12.55 19.43
CA GLN A 114 2.86 13.20 20.52
C GLN A 114 1.61 12.40 20.91
N SER A 115 0.89 11.81 19.94
CA SER A 115 -0.27 10.95 20.22
C SER A 115 0.11 9.57 20.79
N LEU A 116 1.38 9.18 20.68
CA LEU A 116 1.92 7.90 21.15
C LEU A 116 2.69 8.02 22.48
N THR A 117 3.03 9.23 22.94
CA THR A 117 3.88 9.50 24.12
C THR A 117 3.42 8.75 25.36
N ALA A 118 2.12 8.76 25.65
CA ALA A 118 1.56 8.08 26.83
C ALA A 118 1.86 6.56 26.88
N LYS A 119 2.13 5.92 25.74
CA LYS A 119 2.40 4.48 25.64
C LYS A 119 3.87 4.10 25.86
N PHE A 120 4.82 4.99 25.58
CA PHE A 120 6.26 4.69 25.72
C PHE A 120 6.97 5.50 26.81
N ASP A 121 6.30 6.49 27.41
CA ASP A 121 6.88 7.27 28.50
C ASP A 121 7.00 6.40 29.77
N GLU A 122 8.25 6.08 30.10
CA GLU A 122 8.65 5.25 31.25
C GLU A 122 8.49 6.00 32.59
N SER A 123 8.49 7.34 32.58
CA SER A 123 8.34 8.14 33.80
C SER A 123 6.98 7.92 34.47
N LEU A 124 5.96 7.58 33.68
CA LEU A 124 4.61 7.27 34.14
C LEU A 124 4.47 5.91 34.84
N ASP A 125 5.49 5.06 34.83
CA ASP A 125 5.53 3.81 35.59
C ASP A 125 6.20 4.01 36.97
N ALA A 126 7.11 4.99 37.11
CA ALA A 126 7.80 5.30 38.36
C ALA A 126 6.84 5.71 39.50
N ASP A 127 5.71 6.36 39.15
CA ASP A 127 4.70 6.77 40.13
C ASP A 127 3.84 5.60 40.66
N LYS A 128 3.80 4.46 39.96
CA LYS A 128 3.03 3.29 40.40
C LYS A 128 3.79 2.43 41.39
N ASP A 129 5.09 2.26 41.20
CA ASP A 129 5.92 1.43 42.08
C ASP A 129 6.08 2.05 43.48
N ALA A 130 5.99 3.38 43.61
CA ALA A 130 5.94 4.07 44.90
C ALA A 130 4.65 3.80 45.71
N SER A 131 3.57 3.35 45.05
CA SER A 131 2.27 3.08 45.67
C SER A 131 2.00 1.59 45.93
N SER A 132 2.84 0.69 45.44
CA SER A 132 2.67 -0.77 45.58
C SER A 132 3.48 -1.41 46.71
N GLU A 133 4.27 -0.65 47.47
CA GLU A 133 4.98 -1.15 48.67
C GLU A 133 4.12 -1.16 49.95
N VAL A 134 2.79 -1.02 49.84
CA VAL A 134 1.90 -1.13 51.00
C VAL A 134 1.57 -2.59 51.29
N PHE A 135 2.46 -3.19 52.08
CA PHE A 135 2.28 -4.31 53.00
C PHE A 135 0.91 -5.02 52.96
N SER A 136 0.88 -6.21 52.35
CA SER A 136 -0.29 -7.08 52.28
C SER A 136 -0.58 -7.74 53.63
N SER A 137 -1.33 -7.02 54.48
CA SER A 137 -2.02 -7.61 55.62
C SER A 137 -3.26 -6.80 55.97
N GLN A 138 -4.35 -6.97 55.22
CA GLN A 138 -5.72 -6.68 55.69
C GLN A 138 -6.78 -7.37 54.82
N LEU A 139 -7.86 -7.79 55.50
CA LEU A 139 -8.96 -8.68 55.08
C LEU A 139 -9.87 -8.10 53.97
N PRO A 140 -10.66 -8.96 53.27
CA PRO A 140 -11.50 -8.55 52.15
C PRO A 140 -12.81 -7.94 52.68
N GLY A 141 -13.01 -6.63 52.50
CA GLY A 141 -14.26 -6.01 52.90
C GLY A 141 -14.24 -4.49 52.86
N ALA A 142 -14.06 -3.90 51.67
CA ALA A 142 -14.48 -2.54 51.40
C ALA A 142 -14.71 -2.38 49.90
N GLU A 143 -15.96 -2.17 49.53
CA GLU A 143 -16.36 -1.81 48.16
C GLU A 143 -15.74 -0.46 47.81
N THR A 144 -14.70 -0.49 46.96
CA THR A 144 -14.20 0.73 46.32
C THR A 144 -15.25 1.18 45.30
N PRO A 145 -15.68 2.45 45.33
CA PRO A 145 -16.58 2.98 44.31
C PRO A 145 -15.87 2.88 42.98
N LYS A 146 -16.52 2.22 42.01
CA LYS A 146 -16.12 2.26 40.61
C LYS A 146 -16.26 3.70 40.15
N GLU A 147 -15.17 4.47 40.27
CA GLU A 147 -15.01 5.67 39.47
C GLU A 147 -15.12 5.24 38.01
N ASN A 148 -16.18 5.74 37.38
CA ASN A 148 -16.36 5.69 35.95
C ASN A 148 -15.16 6.41 35.32
N GLY A 149 -14.10 5.66 35.05
CA GLY A 149 -13.08 6.01 34.09
C GLY A 149 -13.80 6.23 32.77
N SER A 150 -14.09 7.50 32.49
CA SER A 150 -14.46 7.98 31.18
C SER A 150 -13.51 7.36 30.16
N ALA A 151 -14.06 6.98 29.02
CA ALA A 151 -13.34 6.40 27.91
C ALA A 151 -12.25 7.36 27.40
N SER A 152 -11.11 7.39 28.08
CA SER A 152 -9.91 8.08 27.63
C SER A 152 -9.36 7.33 26.42
N HIS A 153 -9.58 7.91 25.25
CA HIS A 153 -8.88 7.64 23.99
C HIS A 153 -8.66 6.17 23.58
N LYS A 154 -9.69 5.53 23.02
CA LYS A 154 -9.54 4.34 22.15
C LYS A 154 -8.88 4.66 20.78
N LEU A 155 -7.88 5.55 20.69
CA LEU A 155 -7.46 6.11 19.40
C LEU A 155 -5.95 6.13 19.07
N SER A 156 -5.10 5.47 19.86
CA SER A 156 -3.68 5.39 19.54
C SER A 156 -3.35 3.95 19.16
N ASP A 157 -3.81 3.46 18.02
CA ASP A 157 -3.34 2.19 17.46
C ASP A 157 -1.82 2.26 17.22
N ASN A 158 -1.12 1.13 17.33
CA ASN A 158 0.31 1.08 17.03
C ASN A 158 0.53 1.50 15.56
N PRO A 159 1.59 2.29 15.26
CA PRO A 159 1.92 2.65 13.88
C PRO A 159 2.17 1.39 13.05
N LEU A 160 1.56 1.33 11.86
CA LEU A 160 1.75 0.20 10.95
C LEU A 160 2.93 0.46 10.03
N LEU A 161 3.64 -0.59 9.61
CA LEU A 161 4.74 -0.45 8.66
C LEU A 161 4.30 0.23 7.34
N GLU A 162 3.09 -0.05 6.84
CA GLU A 162 2.54 0.63 5.65
C GLU A 162 2.41 2.15 5.80
N GLU A 163 2.26 2.64 7.04
CA GLU A 163 2.17 4.07 7.31
C GLU A 163 3.51 4.77 7.04
N THR A 164 4.65 4.07 7.09
CA THR A 164 5.95 4.64 6.70
C THR A 164 5.94 5.14 5.26
N LEU A 165 5.45 4.32 4.33
CA LEU A 165 5.28 4.67 2.93
C LEU A 165 4.25 5.80 2.75
N GLY A 166 3.17 5.75 3.54
CA GLY A 166 2.16 6.81 3.57
C GLY A 166 2.72 8.17 4.00
N LEU A 167 3.58 8.18 5.02
CA LEU A 167 4.25 9.40 5.51
C LEU A 167 5.20 9.98 4.44
N CYS A 168 5.98 9.14 3.77
CA CYS A 168 6.83 9.56 2.65
C CYS A 168 6.00 10.19 1.52
N TYR A 169 4.87 9.59 1.16
CA TYR A 169 3.95 10.14 0.15
C TYR A 169 3.32 11.47 0.61
N LEU A 170 2.86 11.56 1.86
CA LEU A 170 2.25 12.79 2.39
C LEU A 170 3.25 13.95 2.44
N ALA A 171 4.50 13.68 2.81
CA ALA A 171 5.57 14.67 2.77
C ALA A 171 5.84 15.14 1.33
N ALA A 172 5.90 14.22 0.36
CA ALA A 172 6.03 14.57 -1.05
C ALA A 172 4.84 15.43 -1.55
N SER A 173 3.62 15.11 -1.10
CA SER A 173 2.42 15.89 -1.40
C SER A 173 2.46 17.31 -0.81
N LEU A 174 2.97 17.48 0.42
CA LEU A 174 3.15 18.79 1.06
C LEU A 174 4.20 19.63 0.32
N LEU A 175 5.27 18.99 -0.17
CA LEU A 175 6.29 19.61 -1.02
C LEU A 175 5.86 19.82 -2.47
N ARG A 176 4.60 19.48 -2.81
CA ARG A 176 4.03 19.63 -4.16
C ARG A 176 4.81 18.87 -5.24
N LEU A 177 5.48 17.77 -4.88
CA LEU A 177 6.20 16.92 -5.83
C LEU A 177 5.23 16.14 -6.73
N PRO A 178 5.58 15.89 -8.01
CA PRO A 178 4.77 15.12 -8.93
C PRO A 178 5.00 13.61 -8.73
N VAL A 179 4.67 13.10 -7.56
CA VAL A 179 4.89 11.69 -7.19
C VAL A 179 3.55 11.03 -6.96
N SER A 180 3.34 9.88 -7.59
CA SER A 180 2.13 9.07 -7.37
C SER A 180 2.33 8.08 -6.21
N ILE A 181 1.23 7.72 -5.55
CA ILE A 181 1.16 6.57 -4.63
C ILE A 181 1.67 5.29 -5.31
N GLY A 182 1.40 5.12 -6.61
CA GLY A 182 1.89 4.01 -7.41
C GLY A 182 3.40 3.99 -7.58
N ASP A 183 4.05 5.15 -7.59
CA ASP A 183 5.51 5.24 -7.66
C ASP A 183 6.15 4.80 -6.34
N ILE A 184 5.64 5.27 -5.19
CA ILE A 184 6.10 4.84 -3.87
C ILE A 184 5.88 3.34 -3.67
N TYR A 185 4.72 2.82 -4.09
CA TYR A 185 4.45 1.37 -4.07
C TYR A 185 5.46 0.60 -4.93
N ARG A 186 5.76 1.10 -6.13
CA ARG A 186 6.74 0.47 -7.04
C ARG A 186 8.13 0.47 -6.44
N PHE A 187 8.57 1.56 -5.81
CA PHE A 187 9.86 1.63 -5.13
C PHE A 187 9.95 0.60 -4.00
N ALA A 188 8.87 0.43 -3.23
CA ALA A 188 8.81 -0.55 -2.16
C ALA A 188 8.85 -1.99 -2.68
N MET A 189 8.10 -2.30 -3.74
CA MET A 189 8.09 -3.65 -4.34
C MET A 189 9.42 -3.99 -5.01
N ARG A 190 10.11 -3.01 -5.61
CA ARG A 190 11.43 -3.19 -6.23
C ARG A 190 12.60 -3.26 -5.23
N ASN A 191 12.30 -3.17 -3.93
CA ASN A 191 13.29 -3.05 -2.85
C ASN A 191 14.25 -1.86 -3.04
N GLU A 192 13.82 -0.81 -3.76
CA GLU A 192 14.56 0.45 -3.90
C GLU A 192 14.39 1.33 -2.66
N ILE A 193 13.31 1.11 -1.91
CA ILE A 193 13.17 1.60 -0.55
C ILE A 193 12.91 0.39 0.37
N PRO A 194 13.56 0.30 1.54
CA PRO A 194 13.37 -0.83 2.44
C PRO A 194 11.93 -0.94 2.93
N PHE A 195 11.25 -2.04 2.58
CA PHE A 195 9.87 -2.27 3.00
C PHE A 195 9.58 -3.74 3.31
N ILE A 196 9.82 -4.65 2.35
CA ILE A 196 9.46 -6.08 2.47
C ILE A 196 10.18 -6.74 3.66
N GLN A 197 11.46 -6.44 3.83
CA GLN A 197 12.30 -6.90 4.94
C GLN A 197 12.83 -5.71 5.76
N ALA A 198 11.96 -4.73 6.04
CA ALA A 198 12.33 -3.51 6.76
C ALA A 198 13.02 -3.80 8.12
N ILE A 199 12.64 -4.87 8.83
CA ILE A 199 13.28 -5.26 10.10
C ILE A 199 14.79 -5.50 9.99
N ARG A 200 15.34 -5.73 8.80
CA ARG A 200 16.78 -5.94 8.59
C ARG A 200 17.60 -4.68 8.59
N THR A 201 17.00 -3.53 8.31
CA THR A 201 17.69 -2.24 8.46
C THR A 201 17.91 -1.90 9.94
N VAL A 202 17.25 -2.63 10.85
CA VAL A 202 17.38 -2.46 12.29
C VAL A 202 18.55 -3.31 12.82
N PRO A 203 19.49 -2.71 13.57
CA PRO A 203 20.62 -3.42 14.18
C PRO A 203 20.22 -4.63 15.02
N LEU A 204 21.08 -5.65 15.02
CA LEU A 204 20.86 -6.93 15.71
C LEU A 204 20.57 -6.73 17.21
N GLU A 205 21.23 -5.75 17.83
CA GLU A 205 21.11 -5.46 19.26
C GLU A 205 19.71 -4.99 19.65
N ILE A 206 19.03 -4.29 18.73
CA ILE A 206 17.65 -3.83 18.89
C ILE A 206 16.69 -4.98 18.57
N ARG A 207 16.96 -5.71 17.48
CA ARG A 207 16.13 -6.83 17.00
C ARG A 207 16.01 -7.95 18.04
N ASP A 208 17.12 -8.34 18.66
CA ASP A 208 17.16 -9.42 19.68
C ASP A 208 16.41 -9.06 20.96
N ARG A 209 16.23 -7.76 21.21
CA ARG A 209 15.54 -7.23 22.38
C ARG A 209 14.08 -6.89 22.13
N LEU A 210 13.62 -6.97 20.89
CA LEU A 210 12.24 -6.70 20.52
C LEU A 210 11.35 -7.92 20.84
N SER A 211 10.12 -7.66 21.31
CA SER A 211 9.11 -8.72 21.43
C SER A 211 8.67 -9.23 20.06
N GLN A 212 8.33 -10.52 19.96
CA GLN A 212 7.84 -11.14 18.71
C GLN A 212 6.62 -10.43 18.11
N ILE A 213 5.76 -9.85 18.96
CA ILE A 213 4.58 -9.09 18.51
C ILE A 213 5.02 -7.89 17.66
N TYR A 214 6.01 -7.13 18.12
CA TYR A 214 6.52 -5.95 17.43
C TYR A 214 7.37 -6.33 16.21
N ILE A 215 8.09 -7.45 16.26
CA ILE A 215 8.81 -7.96 15.09
C ILE A 215 7.80 -8.26 13.97
N ARG A 216 6.67 -8.90 14.31
CA ARG A 216 5.60 -9.18 13.37
C ARG A 216 4.98 -7.89 12.81
N GLU A 217 4.77 -6.87 13.64
CA GLU A 217 4.24 -5.57 13.18
C GLU A 217 5.20 -4.83 12.22
N LEU A 218 6.51 -5.04 12.36
CA LEU A 218 7.55 -4.48 11.48
C LEU A 218 7.93 -5.39 10.31
N THR A 219 7.27 -6.53 10.15
CA THR A 219 7.54 -7.49 9.07
C THR A 219 6.33 -7.61 8.16
N VAL A 220 6.56 -7.61 6.84
CA VAL A 220 5.49 -7.83 5.86
C VAL A 220 5.21 -9.34 5.76
N GLU A 221 4.17 -9.82 6.44
CA GLU A 221 3.72 -11.22 6.31
C GLU A 221 2.99 -11.48 4.99
N THR A 222 2.21 -10.49 4.54
CA THR A 222 1.47 -10.55 3.28
C THR A 222 1.71 -9.29 2.50
N LEU A 223 1.99 -9.44 1.20
CA LEU A 223 2.25 -8.29 0.35
C LEU A 223 1.00 -7.43 0.25
N PRO A 224 1.11 -6.12 0.55
CA PRO A 224 -0.03 -5.24 0.44
C PRO A 224 -0.45 -5.18 -1.03
N ARG A 225 -1.75 -5.36 -1.30
CA ARG A 225 -2.26 -5.02 -2.64
C ARG A 225 -2.10 -3.52 -2.82
N SER A 226 -1.89 -3.12 -4.06
CA SER A 226 -1.66 -1.71 -4.43
C SER A 226 -2.73 -0.75 -3.87
N ASP A 227 -4.00 -1.17 -3.83
CA ASP A 227 -5.12 -0.40 -3.25
C ASP A 227 -5.02 -0.13 -1.73
N HIS A 228 -4.26 -0.94 -0.98
CA HIS A 228 -4.16 -0.75 0.48
C HIS A 228 -3.43 0.54 0.83
N LEU A 229 -2.39 0.91 0.07
CA LEU A 229 -1.64 2.13 0.33
C LEU A 229 -2.52 3.38 0.20
N HIS A 230 -3.44 3.43 -0.78
CA HIS A 230 -4.45 4.50 -0.92
C HIS A 230 -5.35 4.64 0.31
N LYS A 231 -5.76 3.51 0.91
CA LYS A 231 -6.55 3.49 2.14
C LYS A 231 -5.73 3.98 3.34
N THR A 232 -4.49 3.52 3.45
CA THR A 232 -3.56 3.92 4.52
C THR A 232 -3.29 5.42 4.47
N VAL A 233 -2.97 5.96 3.28
CA VAL A 233 -2.81 7.41 3.06
C VAL A 233 -4.09 8.18 3.43
N SER A 234 -5.26 7.72 2.96
CA SER A 234 -6.52 8.40 3.29
C SER A 234 -6.81 8.39 4.80
N ARG A 235 -6.48 7.31 5.50
CA ARG A 235 -6.60 7.23 6.96
C ARG A 235 -5.64 8.20 7.65
N LEU A 236 -4.39 8.28 7.21
CA LEU A 236 -3.40 9.23 7.73
C LEU A 236 -3.85 10.67 7.52
N VAL A 237 -4.36 11.02 6.33
CA VAL A 237 -4.87 12.38 6.07
C VAL A 237 -6.00 12.75 7.04
N VAL A 238 -6.98 11.86 7.21
CA VAL A 238 -8.11 12.09 8.13
C VAL A 238 -7.64 12.18 9.58
N MET A 239 -6.63 11.42 9.97
CA MET A 239 -6.02 11.47 11.30
C MET A 239 -5.33 12.83 11.51
N TYR A 240 -4.39 13.21 10.63
CA TYR A 240 -3.65 14.47 10.73
C TYR A 240 -4.55 15.71 10.64
N SER A 241 -5.61 15.67 9.84
CA SER A 241 -6.56 16.78 9.76
C SER A 241 -7.37 16.95 11.05
N ARG A 242 -7.70 15.85 11.73
CA ARG A 242 -8.51 15.87 12.96
C ARG A 242 -7.68 16.17 14.20
N GLU A 243 -6.49 15.59 14.29
CA GLU A 243 -5.64 15.64 15.49
C GLU A 243 -4.69 16.83 15.45
N CYS A 244 -4.19 17.21 14.27
CA CYS A 244 -3.16 18.23 14.12
C CYS A 244 -3.63 19.46 13.31
N SER A 245 -4.89 19.48 12.86
CA SER A 245 -5.46 20.54 12.01
C SER A 245 -4.62 20.84 10.75
N ILE A 246 -3.89 19.83 10.25
CA ILE A 246 -3.11 19.95 9.02
C ILE A 246 -4.04 19.86 7.82
N THR A 247 -3.88 20.81 6.89
CA THR A 247 -4.55 20.78 5.59
C THR A 247 -3.56 20.34 4.53
N PHE A 248 -3.87 19.23 3.85
CA PHE A 248 -3.06 18.78 2.72
C PHE A 248 -3.49 19.51 1.44
N PRO A 249 -2.53 20.03 0.65
CA PRO A 249 -2.84 20.68 -0.61
C PRO A 249 -3.45 19.68 -1.61
N PRO A 250 -4.18 20.16 -2.64
CA PRO A 250 -4.58 19.31 -3.75
C PRO A 250 -3.36 18.69 -4.44
N LEU A 251 -3.58 17.67 -5.28
CA LEU A 251 -2.48 17.10 -6.07
C LEU A 251 -1.81 18.14 -6.99
N ASN A 252 -0.55 17.90 -7.36
CA ASN A 252 0.12 18.67 -8.41
C ASN A 252 -0.40 18.25 -9.80
N VAL A 253 -1.64 18.64 -10.10
CA VAL A 253 -2.38 18.26 -11.31
C VAL A 253 -1.59 18.52 -12.60
N PRO A 254 -0.97 19.70 -12.83
CA PRO A 254 -0.28 19.95 -14.10
C PRO A 254 0.80 18.92 -14.42
N LEU A 255 1.67 18.60 -13.45
CA LEU A 255 2.79 17.70 -13.64
C LEU A 255 2.35 16.24 -13.62
N MET A 256 1.47 15.86 -12.68
CA MET A 256 0.98 14.48 -12.60
C MET A 256 0.15 14.10 -13.83
N LEU A 257 -0.70 15.00 -14.33
CA LEU A 257 -1.47 14.77 -15.56
C LEU A 257 -0.55 14.61 -16.77
N PHE A 258 0.45 15.48 -16.92
CA PHE A 258 1.43 15.36 -17.99
C PHE A 258 2.20 14.03 -17.90
N GLN A 259 2.64 13.65 -16.71
CA GLN A 259 3.34 12.39 -16.46
C GLN A 259 2.48 11.18 -16.83
N PHE A 260 1.20 11.14 -16.42
CA PHE A 260 0.31 10.04 -16.77
C PHE A 260 0.01 9.97 -18.26
N VAL A 261 -0.24 11.11 -18.91
CA VAL A 261 -0.46 11.18 -20.37
C VAL A 261 0.78 10.71 -21.13
N ARG A 262 1.98 11.16 -20.72
CA ARG A 262 3.27 10.72 -21.30
C ARG A 262 3.51 9.23 -21.08
N GLN A 263 3.29 8.73 -19.86
CA GLN A 263 3.46 7.31 -19.53
C GLN A 263 2.45 6.40 -20.23
N LEU A 264 1.24 6.88 -20.55
CA LEU A 264 0.26 6.15 -21.36
C LEU A 264 0.49 6.33 -22.88
N ALA A 265 1.45 7.16 -23.28
CA ALA A 265 1.70 7.55 -24.67
C ALA A 265 0.44 8.04 -25.39
N LEU A 266 -0.32 8.90 -24.72
CA LEU A 266 -1.52 9.52 -25.27
C LEU A 266 -1.20 10.88 -25.92
N PRO A 267 -1.96 11.29 -26.95
CA PRO A 267 -1.84 12.63 -27.53
C PRO A 267 -2.12 13.76 -26.52
N LEU A 268 -1.51 14.93 -26.73
CA LEU A 268 -1.60 16.07 -25.81
C LEU A 268 -3.02 16.65 -25.69
N GLU A 269 -3.88 16.38 -26.65
CA GLU A 269 -5.31 16.74 -26.65
C GLU A 269 -6.02 16.16 -25.42
N VAL A 270 -5.59 14.98 -24.94
CA VAL A 270 -6.13 14.40 -23.70
C VAL A 270 -5.87 15.31 -22.50
N TYR A 271 -4.71 15.97 -22.43
CA TYR A 271 -4.36 16.89 -21.34
C TYR A 271 -5.36 18.05 -21.26
N SER A 272 -5.62 18.72 -22.38
CA SER A 272 -6.52 19.88 -22.41
C SER A 272 -7.97 19.47 -22.12
N TYR A 273 -8.38 18.29 -22.60
CA TYR A 273 -9.73 17.76 -22.36
C TYR A 273 -9.96 17.39 -20.90
N VAL A 274 -8.97 16.77 -20.24
CA VAL A 274 -9.04 16.46 -18.81
C VAL A 274 -9.20 17.74 -17.98
N ARG A 275 -8.49 18.82 -18.32
CA ARG A 275 -8.64 20.12 -17.65
C ARG A 275 -10.03 20.72 -17.82
N ARG A 276 -10.63 20.59 -19.01
CA ARG A 276 -12.01 21.03 -19.26
C ARG A 276 -13.01 20.19 -18.47
N LEU A 277 -12.90 18.87 -18.50
CA LEU A 277 -13.76 17.97 -17.74
C LEU A 277 -13.61 18.14 -16.22
N GLN A 278 -12.40 18.44 -15.75
CA GLN A 278 -12.15 18.77 -14.35
C GLN A 278 -13.01 19.96 -13.92
N LYS A 279 -12.99 21.06 -14.69
CA LYS A 279 -13.80 22.26 -14.43
C LYS A 279 -15.29 21.95 -14.50
N LEU A 280 -15.74 21.21 -15.52
CA LEU A 280 -17.16 20.85 -15.69
C LEU A 280 -17.72 19.98 -14.56
N LEU A 281 -16.92 19.05 -14.03
CA LEU A 281 -17.33 18.12 -12.98
C LEU A 281 -16.95 18.58 -11.56
N ASN A 282 -16.36 19.77 -11.43
CA ASN A 282 -15.91 20.37 -10.18
C ASN A 282 -15.01 19.45 -9.33
N TYR A 283 -14.03 18.80 -9.98
CA TYR A 283 -13.04 17.99 -9.26
C TYR A 283 -11.94 18.88 -8.65
N THR A 284 -11.83 18.84 -7.31
CA THR A 284 -10.84 19.61 -6.54
C THR A 284 -9.52 18.88 -6.35
N PHE A 285 -9.49 17.56 -6.54
CA PHE A 285 -8.34 16.68 -6.29
C PHE A 285 -7.72 16.81 -4.89
N GLN A 286 -8.56 17.12 -3.90
CA GLN A 286 -8.22 17.09 -2.48
C GLN A 286 -8.66 15.77 -1.87
N PHE A 287 -7.95 15.34 -0.83
CA PHE A 287 -8.35 14.17 -0.06
C PHE A 287 -9.61 14.48 0.76
N PRO A 288 -10.68 13.67 0.66
CA PRO A 288 -11.91 13.90 1.40
C PRO A 288 -11.70 13.61 2.89
N LEU A 289 -12.13 14.53 3.76
CA LEU A 289 -12.05 14.38 5.22
C LEU A 289 -13.24 13.61 5.83
N ASP A 290 -14.30 13.45 5.04
CA ASP A 290 -15.54 12.80 5.44
C ASP A 290 -15.44 11.28 5.36
N LYS A 291 -15.68 10.62 6.51
CA LYS A 291 -15.65 9.15 6.64
C LYS A 291 -16.61 8.43 5.67
N LYS A 292 -17.71 9.09 5.26
CA LYS A 292 -18.71 8.52 4.34
C LYS A 292 -18.14 8.22 2.94
N TYR A 293 -17.10 8.95 2.53
CA TYR A 293 -16.49 8.79 1.20
C TYR A 293 -15.24 7.93 1.21
N SER A 294 -14.68 7.58 2.37
CA SER A 294 -13.37 6.94 2.53
C SER A 294 -13.20 5.61 1.75
N THR A 295 -14.29 4.91 1.43
CA THR A 295 -14.25 3.60 0.73
C THR A 295 -14.67 3.66 -0.75
N GLN A 296 -15.06 4.82 -1.26
CA GLN A 296 -15.48 4.95 -2.66
C GLN A 296 -14.28 5.17 -3.58
N ALA A 297 -14.27 4.56 -4.77
CA ALA A 297 -13.16 4.69 -5.72
C ALA A 297 -12.84 6.14 -6.15
N LEU A 298 -13.82 7.07 -6.06
CA LEU A 298 -13.63 8.49 -6.31
C LEU A 298 -13.04 9.27 -5.13
N SER A 299 -12.83 8.65 -3.97
CA SER A 299 -12.25 9.34 -2.81
C SER A 299 -10.76 9.61 -2.99
N TYR A 300 -10.09 8.79 -3.80
CA TYR A 300 -8.67 8.92 -4.08
C TYR A 300 -8.48 9.97 -5.19
N PRO A 301 -7.76 11.08 -4.92
CA PRO A 301 -7.52 12.12 -5.92
C PRO A 301 -6.84 11.62 -7.20
N GLU A 302 -5.89 10.68 -7.08
CA GLU A 302 -5.23 10.07 -8.25
C GLU A 302 -6.19 9.21 -9.09
N ALA A 303 -7.14 8.52 -8.45
CA ALA A 303 -8.18 7.78 -9.15
C ALA A 303 -9.12 8.71 -9.92
N GLN A 304 -9.38 9.93 -9.41
CA GLN A 304 -10.15 10.94 -10.14
C GLN A 304 -9.42 11.41 -11.40
N ILE A 305 -8.11 11.70 -11.32
CA ILE A 305 -7.30 12.11 -12.47
C ILE A 305 -7.30 11.00 -13.54
N LEU A 306 -7.00 9.76 -13.15
CA LEU A 306 -6.99 8.64 -14.09
C LEU A 306 -8.37 8.33 -14.67
N ALA A 307 -9.43 8.44 -13.88
CA ALA A 307 -10.79 8.29 -14.39
C ALA A 307 -11.11 9.34 -15.46
N LEU A 308 -10.71 10.60 -15.25
CA LEU A 308 -10.84 11.66 -16.26
C LEU A 308 -10.00 11.39 -17.51
N ILE A 309 -8.76 10.90 -17.36
CA ILE A 309 -7.90 10.51 -18.50
C ILE A 309 -8.57 9.40 -19.31
N VAL A 310 -9.07 8.35 -18.65
CA VAL A 310 -9.73 7.24 -19.32
C VAL A 310 -11.01 7.71 -20.04
N VAL A 311 -11.85 8.51 -19.38
CA VAL A 311 -13.07 9.06 -20.00
C VAL A 311 -12.71 9.96 -21.19
N SER A 312 -11.72 10.85 -21.05
CA SER A 312 -11.24 11.71 -22.15
C SER A 312 -10.71 10.89 -23.31
N THR A 313 -9.93 9.84 -23.01
CA THR A 313 -9.40 8.93 -24.02
C THR A 313 -10.53 8.19 -24.75
N LYS A 314 -11.57 7.74 -24.04
CA LYS A 314 -12.73 7.09 -24.65
C LYS A 314 -13.57 8.03 -25.52
N LEU A 315 -13.66 9.31 -25.16
CA LEU A 315 -14.39 10.33 -25.92
C LEU A 315 -13.63 10.75 -27.18
N LEU A 316 -12.31 10.98 -27.07
CA LEU A 316 -11.46 11.42 -28.16
C LEU A 316 -11.07 10.27 -29.10
N PHE A 317 -10.69 9.14 -28.53
CA PHE A 317 -10.13 7.97 -29.22
C PHE A 317 -10.89 6.71 -28.81
N PRO A 318 -12.09 6.46 -29.38
CA PRO A 318 -12.87 5.29 -29.00
C PRO A 318 -12.10 3.99 -29.28
N PHE A 319 -12.23 3.00 -28.37
CA PHE A 319 -11.67 1.65 -28.56
C PHE A 319 -12.44 0.81 -29.60
N SER A 320 -13.53 1.36 -30.14
CA SER A 320 -14.37 0.73 -31.15
C SER A 320 -13.86 1.06 -32.55
N LYS A 321 -14.05 0.14 -33.51
CA LYS A 321 -13.69 0.36 -34.93
C LYS A 321 -14.65 1.27 -35.67
N THR A 322 -15.73 1.72 -35.03
CA THR A 322 -16.71 2.63 -35.59
C THR A 322 -16.09 4.01 -35.79
N LYS A 323 -16.04 4.47 -37.04
CA LYS A 323 -15.55 5.81 -37.40
C LYS A 323 -16.53 6.86 -36.88
N GLY A 324 -16.03 7.84 -36.13
CA GLY A 324 -16.75 9.08 -35.84
C GLY A 324 -16.19 10.18 -36.72
N TYR A 325 -17.05 10.91 -37.43
CA TYR A 325 -16.61 11.95 -38.38
C TYR A 325 -16.68 13.34 -37.73
N PRO A 326 -15.53 13.96 -37.40
CA PRO A 326 -15.47 15.31 -36.83
C PRO A 326 -16.05 16.35 -37.80
N SER A 327 -16.53 17.46 -37.25
CA SER A 327 -17.12 18.53 -38.06
C SER A 327 -16.09 19.56 -38.55
N SER A 328 -14.96 19.67 -37.84
CA SER A 328 -13.88 20.61 -38.15
C SER A 328 -12.50 20.03 -37.87
N ALA A 329 -11.50 20.46 -38.64
CA ALA A 329 -10.09 20.13 -38.40
C ALA A 329 -9.55 20.67 -37.06
N ALA A 330 -10.21 21.69 -36.49
CA ALA A 330 -9.85 22.25 -35.19
C ALA A 330 -10.34 21.38 -34.01
N GLU A 331 -11.15 20.36 -34.27
CA GLU A 331 -11.62 19.46 -33.22
C GLU A 331 -10.49 18.51 -32.77
N PRO A 332 -10.36 18.24 -31.46
CA PRO A 332 -9.36 17.30 -30.96
C PRO A 332 -9.59 15.85 -31.42
N THR A 333 -10.79 15.55 -31.93
CA THR A 333 -11.18 14.27 -32.54
C THR A 333 -10.77 14.15 -34.01
N ALA A 334 -10.12 15.18 -34.58
CA ALA A 334 -9.58 15.13 -35.94
C ALA A 334 -8.36 14.23 -36.09
N GLN A 335 -7.85 13.63 -35.01
CA GLN A 335 -6.80 12.63 -35.04
C GLN A 335 -7.36 11.25 -34.69
N ILE A 336 -6.90 10.22 -35.41
CA ILE A 336 -7.23 8.82 -35.15
C ILE A 336 -6.00 8.14 -34.56
N LEU A 337 -6.20 7.52 -33.41
CA LEU A 337 -5.21 6.69 -32.73
C LEU A 337 -5.37 5.22 -33.13
N ASP A 338 -4.31 4.60 -33.63
CA ASP A 338 -4.28 3.16 -33.89
C ASP A 338 -3.96 2.38 -32.59
N TRP A 339 -5.00 1.76 -32.05
CA TRP A 339 -4.94 0.97 -30.82
C TRP A 339 -4.09 -0.31 -30.94
N ASP A 340 -3.95 -0.86 -32.15
CA ASP A 340 -3.11 -2.05 -32.38
C ASP A 340 -1.62 -1.67 -32.36
N VAL A 341 -1.28 -0.51 -32.93
CA VAL A 341 0.07 0.07 -32.82
C VAL A 341 0.37 0.44 -31.38
N TRP A 342 -0.55 1.10 -30.67
CA TRP A 342 -0.40 1.41 -29.25
C TRP A 342 -0.16 0.15 -28.41
N SER A 343 -0.95 -0.90 -28.61
CA SER A 343 -0.80 -2.18 -27.90
C SER A 343 0.55 -2.83 -28.18
N SER A 344 1.03 -2.73 -29.42
CA SER A 344 2.34 -3.26 -29.83
C SER A 344 3.49 -2.47 -29.24
N ALA A 345 3.41 -1.13 -29.25
CA ALA A 345 4.39 -0.24 -28.62
C ALA A 345 4.45 -0.45 -27.11
N GLN A 346 3.29 -0.64 -26.46
CA GLN A 346 3.22 -0.94 -25.04
C GLN A 346 3.81 -2.33 -24.71
N ARG A 347 3.58 -3.35 -25.57
CA ARG A 347 4.25 -4.66 -25.43
C ARG A 347 5.77 -4.56 -25.62
N HIS A 348 6.22 -3.73 -26.56
CA HIS A 348 7.64 -3.50 -26.78
C HIS A 348 8.28 -2.82 -25.55
N PHE A 349 7.63 -1.80 -25.01
CA PHE A 349 8.04 -1.16 -23.77
C PHE A 349 8.12 -2.14 -22.61
N GLU A 350 7.08 -2.95 -22.38
CA GLU A 350 7.09 -3.99 -21.34
C GLU A 350 8.24 -5.00 -21.52
N LYS A 351 8.54 -5.42 -22.77
CA LYS A 351 9.66 -6.31 -23.08
C LYS A 351 11.03 -5.63 -22.95
N LYS A 352 11.14 -4.32 -23.14
CA LYS A 352 12.40 -3.58 -22.93
C LYS A 352 12.64 -3.38 -21.44
N SER A 353 11.58 -3.13 -20.68
CA SER A 353 11.60 -3.08 -19.22
C SER A 353 11.80 -4.47 -18.57
N GLN A 354 11.39 -5.55 -19.25
CA GLN A 354 11.58 -6.95 -18.84
C GLN A 354 12.47 -7.67 -19.86
N PRO A 355 13.81 -7.63 -19.71
CA PRO A 355 14.68 -8.41 -20.59
C PRO A 355 14.21 -9.87 -20.56
N LYS A 356 13.92 -10.48 -21.71
CA LYS A 356 13.32 -11.84 -21.77
C LYS A 356 14.08 -12.90 -20.95
N GLU A 357 15.37 -12.70 -20.75
CA GLU A 357 16.24 -13.63 -20.04
C GLU A 357 16.39 -13.29 -18.55
N ARG A 358 15.91 -12.13 -18.10
CA ARG A 358 16.11 -11.63 -16.74
C ARG A 358 14.81 -11.42 -16.00
N LEU A 359 14.84 -11.61 -14.68
CA LEU A 359 13.70 -11.34 -13.82
C LEU A 359 13.63 -9.83 -13.56
N ALA A 360 12.45 -9.22 -13.68
CA ALA A 360 12.32 -7.79 -13.47
C ALA A 360 12.16 -7.46 -11.99
N LYS A 361 12.92 -6.45 -11.52
CA LYS A 361 12.84 -5.94 -10.15
C LYS A 361 11.39 -5.67 -9.73
N GLY A 362 11.01 -6.23 -8.58
CA GLY A 362 9.69 -6.26 -7.98
C GLY A 362 8.81 -7.45 -8.38
N GLN A 363 9.16 -8.21 -9.43
CA GLN A 363 8.46 -9.45 -9.76
C GLN A 363 8.95 -10.62 -8.92
N GLU A 364 10.19 -10.58 -8.44
CA GLU A 364 10.82 -11.60 -7.58
C GLU A 364 9.98 -11.86 -6.33
N VAL A 365 9.40 -10.78 -5.81
CA VAL A 365 8.54 -10.77 -4.63
C VAL A 365 7.20 -11.49 -4.87
N THR A 366 6.73 -11.52 -6.11
CA THR A 366 5.44 -12.11 -6.52
C THR A 366 5.56 -13.52 -7.08
N VAL A 367 6.77 -14.10 -7.07
CA VAL A 367 7.03 -15.45 -7.55
C VAL A 367 6.31 -16.46 -6.66
N ASN A 368 5.65 -17.43 -7.29
CA ASN A 368 4.96 -18.53 -6.63
C ASN A 368 5.59 -19.84 -7.11
N ASP A 369 5.35 -20.94 -6.40
CA ASP A 369 5.94 -22.26 -6.68
C ASP A 369 5.78 -22.68 -8.14
N GLY A 370 4.61 -22.39 -8.73
CA GLY A 370 4.31 -22.68 -10.13
C GLY A 370 5.16 -21.90 -11.15
N HIS A 371 5.63 -20.69 -10.82
CA HIS A 371 6.44 -19.87 -11.71
C HIS A 371 7.88 -20.38 -11.82
N VAL A 372 8.41 -20.96 -10.75
CA VAL A 372 9.79 -21.48 -10.69
C VAL A 372 10.02 -22.54 -11.76
N PHE A 373 9.01 -23.36 -12.07
CA PHE A 373 9.10 -24.38 -13.12
C PHE A 373 9.19 -23.83 -14.55
N HIS A 374 8.89 -22.54 -14.74
CA HIS A 374 8.91 -21.87 -16.05
C HIS A 374 10.05 -20.86 -16.19
N PHE A 375 10.92 -20.75 -15.19
CA PHE A 375 12.07 -19.86 -15.23
C PHE A 375 13.16 -20.38 -16.15
N THR A 376 13.79 -19.45 -16.86
CA THR A 376 15.08 -19.72 -17.51
C THR A 376 16.19 -19.76 -16.46
N ASP A 377 17.32 -20.38 -16.78
CA ASP A 377 18.47 -20.46 -15.86
C ASP A 377 18.90 -19.07 -15.36
N GLN A 378 18.93 -18.07 -16.25
CA GLN A 378 19.25 -16.68 -15.88
C GLN A 378 18.17 -16.02 -14.98
N GLN A 379 16.88 -16.32 -15.18
CA GLN A 379 15.81 -15.81 -14.32
C GLN A 379 15.88 -16.43 -12.93
N LEU A 380 16.27 -17.71 -12.85
CA LEU A 380 16.49 -18.39 -11.58
C LEU A 380 17.70 -17.78 -10.85
N ASP A 381 18.78 -17.50 -11.58
CA ASP A 381 19.95 -16.83 -11.05
C ASP A 381 19.61 -15.42 -10.50
N ASP A 382 18.92 -14.59 -11.28
CA ASP A 382 18.47 -13.26 -10.83
C ASP A 382 17.56 -13.36 -9.59
N TYR A 383 16.71 -14.40 -9.51
CA TYR A 383 15.88 -14.66 -8.33
C TYR A 383 16.72 -15.05 -7.09
N LEU A 384 17.75 -15.87 -7.27
CA LEU A 384 18.65 -16.28 -6.20
C LEU A 384 19.54 -15.11 -5.72
N ASP A 385 20.01 -14.26 -6.64
CA ASP A 385 20.74 -13.04 -6.32
C ASP A 385 19.85 -12.08 -5.49
N TRP A 386 18.60 -11.86 -5.93
CA TRP A 386 17.62 -11.10 -5.16
C TRP A 386 17.34 -11.72 -3.79
N TYR A 387 17.27 -13.05 -3.71
CA TYR A 387 17.07 -13.77 -2.46
C TYR A 387 18.26 -13.63 -1.52
N GLU A 388 19.48 -13.67 -2.03
CA GLU A 388 20.70 -13.40 -1.27
C GLU A 388 20.66 -12.00 -0.67
N ASP A 389 20.41 -10.97 -1.49
CA ASP A 389 20.41 -9.59 -1.02
C ASP A 389 19.26 -9.26 -0.07
N THR A 390 18.08 -9.85 -0.30
CA THR A 390 16.88 -9.53 0.47
C THR A 390 16.70 -10.42 1.69
N TRP A 391 17.04 -11.72 1.59
CA TRP A 391 16.71 -12.75 2.58
C TRP A 391 17.91 -13.37 3.31
N ILE A 392 19.17 -13.11 2.93
CA ILE A 392 20.34 -13.54 3.71
C ILE A 392 20.83 -12.42 4.63
N ASP A 393 21.04 -12.73 5.92
CA ASP A 393 21.52 -11.77 6.92
C ASP A 393 23.06 -11.82 6.97
N LYS A 394 23.71 -10.86 6.29
CA LYS A 394 25.17 -10.74 6.22
C LYS A 394 25.82 -10.47 7.59
N ASN A 395 25.03 -10.04 8.60
CA ASN A 395 25.53 -9.70 9.94
C ASN A 395 25.52 -10.88 10.92
N ARG A 396 24.95 -12.03 10.56
CA ARG A 396 24.93 -13.21 11.43
C ARG A 396 26.27 -13.95 11.33
N PRO A 397 26.91 -14.36 12.44
CA PRO A 397 28.15 -15.12 12.38
C PRO A 397 27.93 -16.41 11.59
N THR A 398 28.62 -16.51 10.46
CA THR A 398 28.55 -17.64 9.54
C THR A 398 29.23 -18.85 10.16
N ASN A 399 28.68 -20.03 9.91
CA ASN A 399 29.34 -21.29 10.21
C ASN A 399 30.66 -21.35 9.42
N PRO A 400 31.81 -21.79 9.99
CA PRO A 400 33.06 -21.93 9.24
C PRO A 400 32.93 -22.80 7.97
N LEU A 401 31.94 -23.70 7.91
CA LEU A 401 31.64 -24.46 6.70
C LEU A 401 31.05 -23.62 5.56
N ALA A 402 30.42 -22.47 5.86
CA ALA A 402 29.86 -21.58 4.86
C ALA A 402 30.93 -20.88 4.01
N GLU A 403 32.14 -20.69 4.56
CA GLU A 403 33.27 -20.13 3.81
C GLU A 403 33.75 -21.06 2.68
N MET A 404 33.48 -22.37 2.79
CA MET A 404 33.81 -23.35 1.75
C MET A 404 32.80 -23.34 0.58
N PHE A 405 31.66 -22.66 0.73
CA PHE A 405 30.60 -22.57 -0.27
C PHE A 405 30.19 -21.10 -0.45
N PRO A 406 31.02 -20.29 -1.14
CA PRO A 406 30.73 -18.89 -1.36
C PRO A 406 29.39 -18.75 -2.09
N ILE A 407 28.49 -17.95 -1.50
CA ILE A 407 27.12 -17.75 -1.97
C ILE A 407 27.09 -16.72 -3.10
N SER A 408 27.96 -15.71 -3.01
CA SER A 408 27.91 -14.53 -3.87
C SER A 408 28.59 -14.76 -5.22
N ARG A 409 27.91 -14.35 -6.29
CA ARG A 409 28.52 -14.14 -7.61
C ARG A 409 29.24 -12.78 -7.64
N PRO A 410 30.33 -12.61 -8.42
CA PRO A 410 30.94 -11.30 -8.60
C PRO A 410 29.90 -10.33 -9.20
N GLU A 411 29.65 -9.24 -8.48
CA GLU A 411 28.61 -8.26 -8.78
C GLU A 411 28.65 -7.79 -10.25
N SER A 412 27.51 -7.91 -10.94
CA SER A 412 27.32 -7.19 -12.21
C SER A 412 26.89 -5.76 -11.92
N ALA A 413 27.86 -4.84 -11.86
CA ALA A 413 27.66 -3.41 -11.62
C ALA A 413 26.77 -2.76 -12.71
N HIS A 414 25.44 -2.75 -12.52
CA HIS A 414 24.52 -2.27 -13.56
C HIS A 414 23.33 -1.41 -13.09
N ASP A 415 23.29 -0.91 -11.85
CA ASP A 415 22.11 -0.20 -11.35
C ASP A 415 22.05 1.32 -11.63
N GLU A 416 23.18 2.02 -11.78
CA GLU A 416 23.14 3.48 -11.97
C GLU A 416 22.62 3.95 -13.35
N LYS A 417 22.69 3.09 -14.38
CA LYS A 417 22.28 3.46 -15.76
C LYS A 417 20.79 3.28 -16.06
N ARG A 418 20.00 2.72 -15.14
CA ARG A 418 18.63 2.26 -15.45
C ARG A 418 17.58 3.37 -15.52
N ARG A 419 17.79 4.48 -14.80
CA ARG A 419 16.85 5.62 -14.80
C ARG A 419 16.77 6.34 -16.15
N ASP A 420 17.91 6.56 -16.78
CA ASP A 420 17.97 7.20 -18.11
C ASP A 420 17.35 6.28 -19.18
N ILE A 421 17.56 4.96 -19.05
CA ILE A 421 16.99 3.94 -19.93
C ILE A 421 15.46 3.93 -19.84
N ASP A 422 14.88 4.05 -18.64
CA ASP A 422 13.43 4.05 -18.44
C ASP A 422 12.76 5.30 -19.06
N GLN A 423 13.39 6.48 -18.96
CA GLN A 423 12.87 7.70 -19.59
C GLN A 423 12.97 7.66 -21.11
N GLU A 424 14.11 7.22 -21.65
CA GLU A 424 14.30 7.07 -23.09
C GLU A 424 13.32 6.06 -23.70
N ALA A 425 13.06 4.96 -22.99
CA ALA A 425 12.08 3.95 -23.41
C ALA A 425 10.65 4.50 -23.44
N ILE A 426 10.28 5.38 -22.50
CA ILE A 426 8.99 6.08 -22.52
C ILE A 426 8.92 6.99 -23.75
N ASP A 427 9.99 7.74 -24.05
CA ASP A 427 10.01 8.66 -25.19
C ASP A 427 10.01 7.94 -26.54
N GLU A 428 10.63 6.76 -26.63
CA GLU A 428 10.53 5.88 -27.79
C GLU A 428 9.10 5.39 -28.00
N LYS A 429 8.41 5.00 -26.92
CA LYS A 429 6.99 4.61 -26.97
C LYS A 429 6.11 5.78 -27.43
N VAL A 430 6.29 6.96 -26.86
CA VAL A 430 5.55 8.17 -27.26
C VAL A 430 5.79 8.46 -28.73
N ARG A 431 7.05 8.46 -29.20
CA ARG A 431 7.39 8.66 -30.61
C ARG A 431 6.72 7.64 -31.53
N ALA A 432 6.74 6.36 -31.17
CA ALA A 432 6.09 5.30 -31.95
C ALA A 432 4.59 5.55 -32.09
N VAL A 433 3.90 5.89 -30.99
CA VAL A 433 2.46 6.16 -31.01
C VAL A 433 2.13 7.45 -31.77
N THR A 434 2.85 8.54 -31.51
CA THR A 434 2.65 9.82 -32.20
C THR A 434 2.88 9.70 -33.70
N SER A 435 3.86 8.91 -34.15
CA SER A 435 4.10 8.66 -35.58
C SER A 435 2.97 7.89 -36.27
N SER A 436 2.14 7.18 -35.51
CA SER A 436 1.02 6.39 -36.03
C SER A 436 -0.28 7.18 -36.16
N LEU A 437 -0.33 8.42 -35.66
CA LEU A 437 -1.52 9.26 -35.70
C LEU A 437 -1.88 9.63 -37.14
N ARG A 438 -3.15 9.46 -37.50
CA ARG A 438 -3.67 9.80 -38.83
C ARG A 438 -4.78 10.84 -38.72
N PRO A 439 -4.89 11.77 -39.67
CA PRO A 439 -6.04 12.67 -39.71
C PRO A 439 -7.33 11.88 -39.97
N ALA A 440 -8.38 12.22 -39.24
CA ALA A 440 -9.72 11.73 -39.47
C ALA A 440 -10.33 12.40 -40.71
N GLU A 441 -11.26 11.69 -41.35
CA GLU A 441 -12.07 12.25 -42.42
C GLU A 441 -13.09 13.23 -41.83
N ILE A 442 -13.06 14.48 -42.31
CA ILE A 442 -13.90 15.57 -41.78
C ILE A 442 -15.17 15.65 -42.62
N ILE A 443 -16.32 15.64 -41.96
CA ILE A 443 -17.63 15.84 -42.60
C ILE A 443 -18.27 17.08 -41.94
N PRO A 444 -18.22 18.25 -42.60
CA PRO A 444 -18.86 19.46 -42.10
C PRO A 444 -20.36 19.28 -41.83
N PHE A 445 -20.94 20.11 -40.96
CA PHE A 445 -22.37 20.07 -40.69
C PHE A 445 -23.22 20.43 -41.92
N GLU A 446 -22.72 21.35 -42.74
CA GLU A 446 -23.37 21.87 -43.96
C GLU A 446 -23.57 20.80 -45.03
N THR A 447 -22.62 19.86 -45.18
CA THR A 447 -22.72 18.76 -46.15
C THR A 447 -23.79 17.73 -45.82
N LEU A 448 -24.24 17.64 -44.56
CA LEU A 448 -25.35 16.75 -44.20
C LEU A 448 -26.70 17.37 -44.52
N GLN A 449 -26.85 18.69 -44.32
CA GLN A 449 -28.07 19.41 -44.68
C GLN A 449 -28.33 19.36 -46.20
N ALA A 450 -27.29 19.45 -47.02
CA ALA A 450 -27.41 19.31 -48.48
C ALA A 450 -27.88 17.91 -48.92
N ASN A 451 -27.42 16.85 -48.24
CA ASN A 451 -27.86 15.48 -48.52
C ASN A 451 -29.26 15.19 -47.97
N ASP A 452 -29.66 15.83 -46.87
CA ASP A 452 -31.01 15.73 -46.30
C ASP A 452 -32.06 16.42 -47.19
N GLU A 453 -31.72 17.53 -47.85
CA GLU A 453 -32.60 18.21 -48.83
C GLU A 453 -32.84 17.37 -50.09
N GLU A 454 -31.85 16.63 -50.59
CA GLU A 454 -32.03 15.66 -51.70
C GLU A 454 -32.77 14.38 -51.25
N SER A 455 -32.75 14.05 -49.95
CA SER A 455 -33.40 12.86 -49.39
C SER A 455 -34.87 13.05 -49.04
N GLN A 456 -35.38 14.29 -49.00
CA GLN A 456 -36.80 14.62 -48.75
C GLN A 456 -37.78 14.16 -49.85
N GLN A 457 -37.31 13.54 -50.93
CA GLN A 457 -38.15 12.91 -51.96
C GLN A 457 -38.44 11.42 -51.72
N ARG A 458 -38.02 10.80 -50.60
CA ARG A 458 -38.31 9.40 -50.28
C ARG A 458 -39.25 9.22 -49.09
N ASP A 459 -40.05 8.14 -49.17
CA ASP A 459 -41.22 7.82 -48.35
C ASP A 459 -41.05 8.03 -46.83
N PRO A 460 -42.07 8.58 -46.13
CA PRO A 460 -42.01 8.93 -44.70
C PRO A 460 -42.06 7.74 -43.71
N ASP A 461 -42.17 6.49 -44.19
CA ASP A 461 -42.33 5.30 -43.33
C ASP A 461 -41.00 4.58 -42.98
N ILE A 462 -39.85 5.11 -43.41
CA ILE A 462 -38.53 4.62 -42.98
C ILE A 462 -37.98 5.60 -41.95
N GLN A 463 -38.10 5.27 -40.66
CA GLN A 463 -37.50 6.04 -39.57
C GLN A 463 -35.99 6.18 -39.80
N ASN A 464 -35.54 7.43 -39.92
CA ASN A 464 -34.16 7.88 -40.15
C ASN A 464 -33.08 7.07 -39.41
N GLU A 465 -32.49 6.06 -40.05
CA GLU A 465 -31.29 5.35 -39.57
C GLU A 465 -29.97 5.94 -40.12
N ASP A 466 -30.02 6.89 -41.05
CA ASP A 466 -28.83 7.46 -41.72
C ASP A 466 -28.28 8.74 -41.06
N THR A 467 -28.23 8.78 -39.71
CA THR A 467 -27.48 9.85 -39.04
C THR A 467 -25.98 9.51 -39.05
N THR A 468 -25.18 10.23 -39.84
CA THR A 468 -23.72 10.01 -39.86
C THR A 468 -23.14 10.07 -38.44
N PRO A 469 -22.38 9.04 -38.00
CA PRO A 469 -21.93 8.94 -36.62
C PRO A 469 -20.93 10.06 -36.30
N ARG A 470 -21.28 10.89 -35.32
CA ARG A 470 -20.39 11.92 -34.78
C ARG A 470 -19.41 11.34 -33.75
N PRO A 471 -18.27 12.01 -33.49
CA PRO A 471 -17.37 11.63 -32.42
C PRO A 471 -18.13 11.50 -31.10
N GLY A 472 -17.91 10.39 -30.38
CA GLY A 472 -18.66 10.07 -29.15
C GLY A 472 -19.96 9.28 -29.36
N PHE A 473 -20.48 9.12 -30.58
CA PHE A 473 -21.68 8.30 -30.86
C PHE A 473 -21.53 6.85 -30.39
N SER A 474 -20.33 6.30 -30.48
CA SER A 474 -20.01 4.91 -30.11
C SER A 474 -19.48 4.75 -28.68
N TYR A 475 -19.73 5.71 -27.78
CA TYR A 475 -19.24 5.66 -26.40
C TYR A 475 -19.83 4.46 -25.64
N ARG A 476 -18.96 3.51 -25.24
CA ARG A 476 -19.37 2.31 -24.48
C ARG A 476 -19.01 2.43 -23.01
N VAL A 477 -19.98 2.17 -22.13
CA VAL A 477 -19.78 2.07 -20.67
C VAL A 477 -19.46 0.63 -20.30
N TYR A 478 -18.33 0.41 -19.63
CA TYR A 478 -17.90 -0.91 -19.19
C TYR A 478 -18.26 -1.10 -17.70
N LYS A 479 -18.99 -2.18 -17.39
CA LYS A 479 -19.40 -2.48 -16.00
C LYS A 479 -18.40 -3.40 -15.32
N THR A 480 -17.85 -4.36 -16.05
CA THR A 480 -16.92 -5.37 -15.55
C THR A 480 -15.71 -5.53 -16.47
N GLU A 481 -14.69 -6.22 -15.97
CA GLU A 481 -13.45 -6.49 -16.71
C GLU A 481 -13.67 -7.40 -17.93
N SER A 482 -14.64 -8.30 -17.87
CA SER A 482 -15.01 -9.19 -18.98
C SER A 482 -15.71 -8.49 -20.14
N ASP A 483 -16.34 -7.34 -19.89
CA ASP A 483 -17.09 -6.59 -20.91
C ASP A 483 -16.16 -5.79 -21.84
N MET A 484 -14.87 -5.68 -21.48
CA MET A 484 -13.91 -4.84 -22.19
C MET A 484 -13.20 -5.58 -23.32
N PRO A 485 -13.00 -4.94 -24.49
CA PRO A 485 -12.07 -5.41 -25.50
C PRO A 485 -10.66 -5.61 -24.93
N LYS A 486 -9.90 -6.57 -25.48
CA LYS A 486 -8.54 -6.91 -25.00
C LYS A 486 -7.61 -5.68 -24.92
N VAL A 487 -7.68 -4.77 -25.88
CA VAL A 487 -6.86 -3.54 -25.89
C VAL A 487 -7.30 -2.56 -24.82
N ALA A 488 -8.61 -2.35 -24.66
CA ALA A 488 -9.16 -1.54 -23.57
C ALA A 488 -8.78 -2.09 -22.20
N ARG A 489 -8.87 -3.41 -22.00
CA ARG A 489 -8.43 -4.06 -20.74
C ARG A 489 -6.96 -3.77 -20.45
N LYS A 490 -6.09 -3.98 -21.44
CA LYS A 490 -4.65 -3.67 -21.30
C LYS A 490 -4.42 -2.20 -20.97
N PHE A 491 -5.14 -1.28 -21.62
CA PHE A 491 -5.05 0.15 -21.31
C PHE A 491 -5.46 0.45 -19.85
N HIS A 492 -6.57 -0.11 -19.37
CA HIS A 492 -7.01 0.07 -17.98
C HIS A 492 -6.02 -0.56 -16.98
N GLU A 493 -5.44 -1.71 -17.30
CA GLU A 493 -4.36 -2.33 -16.50
C GLU A 493 -3.14 -1.41 -16.41
N THR A 494 -2.68 -0.87 -17.55
CA THR A 494 -1.54 0.05 -17.56
C THR A 494 -1.83 1.31 -16.76
N ALA A 495 -3.01 1.92 -16.94
CA ALA A 495 -3.42 3.11 -16.20
C ALA A 495 -3.56 2.87 -14.70
N ALA A 496 -4.12 1.72 -14.29
CA ALA A 496 -4.27 1.36 -12.89
C ALA A 496 -2.90 1.14 -12.22
N ASN A 497 -1.94 0.51 -12.93
CA ASN A 497 -0.58 0.29 -12.44
C ASN A 497 0.21 1.59 -12.24
N LEU A 498 -0.12 2.69 -12.95
CA LEU A 498 0.56 3.98 -12.77
C LEU A 498 0.32 4.56 -11.38
N SER A 499 -0.91 4.50 -10.88
CA SER A 499 -1.28 5.01 -9.56
C SER A 499 -1.30 3.95 -8.45
N GLY A 500 -0.95 2.70 -8.75
CA GLY A 500 -1.07 1.61 -7.78
C GLY A 500 -2.54 1.31 -7.42
N LEU A 501 -3.47 1.47 -8.36
CA LEU A 501 -4.85 1.03 -8.20
C LEU A 501 -5.05 -0.36 -8.79
N THR A 502 -6.03 -1.10 -8.28
CA THR A 502 -6.53 -2.28 -8.99
C THR A 502 -7.44 -1.87 -10.13
N VAL A 503 -7.46 -2.68 -11.20
CA VAL A 503 -8.34 -2.47 -12.37
C VAL A 503 -9.80 -2.33 -11.94
N LYS A 504 -10.24 -3.11 -10.95
CA LYS A 504 -11.61 -3.05 -10.40
C LYS A 504 -11.91 -1.70 -9.75
N THR A 505 -10.97 -1.13 -9.01
CA THR A 505 -11.11 0.19 -8.38
C THR A 505 -11.14 1.27 -9.46
N LEU A 506 -10.28 1.19 -10.48
CA LEU A 506 -10.28 2.15 -11.59
C LEU A 506 -11.60 2.12 -12.38
N ILE A 507 -12.13 0.93 -12.73
CA ILE A 507 -13.42 0.81 -13.44
C ILE A 507 -14.55 1.45 -12.62
N LYS A 508 -14.57 1.25 -11.30
CA LYS A 508 -15.55 1.90 -10.42
C LYS A 508 -15.41 3.43 -10.41
N ALA A 509 -14.17 3.94 -10.42
CA ALA A 509 -13.91 5.37 -10.50
C ALA A 509 -14.41 5.95 -11.83
N VAL A 510 -14.04 5.32 -12.95
CA VAL A 510 -14.49 5.68 -14.32
C VAL A 510 -16.01 5.70 -14.41
N ARG A 511 -16.68 4.62 -13.98
CA ARG A 511 -18.15 4.55 -13.98
C ARG A 511 -18.80 5.65 -13.15
N SER A 512 -18.20 5.99 -12.01
CA SER A 512 -18.73 7.06 -11.16
C SER A 512 -18.56 8.43 -11.83
N THR A 513 -17.47 8.65 -12.56
CA THR A 513 -17.26 9.86 -13.38
C THR A 513 -18.24 9.93 -14.56
N GLU A 514 -18.48 8.81 -15.24
CA GLU A 514 -19.47 8.71 -16.32
C GLU A 514 -20.89 9.03 -15.84
N LEU A 515 -21.29 8.48 -14.69
CA LEU A 515 -22.60 8.79 -14.07
C LEU A 515 -22.72 10.26 -13.68
N LYS A 516 -21.62 10.92 -13.26
CA LYS A 516 -21.62 12.37 -13.01
C LYS A 516 -21.81 13.16 -14.31
N LEU A 517 -21.17 12.74 -15.40
CA LEU A 517 -21.31 13.36 -16.71
C LEU A 517 -22.73 13.19 -17.27
N GLU A 518 -23.33 12.01 -17.12
CA GLU A 518 -24.73 11.75 -17.50
C GLU A 518 -25.71 12.64 -16.72
N LYS A 519 -25.50 12.78 -15.41
CA LYS A 519 -26.29 13.72 -14.58
C LYS A 519 -26.11 15.16 -15.01
N TRP A 520 -24.88 15.56 -15.34
CA TRP A 520 -24.57 16.89 -15.85
C TRP A 520 -25.32 17.15 -17.17
N GLN A 521 -25.30 16.21 -18.12
CA GLN A 521 -26.04 16.31 -19.39
C GLN A 521 -27.55 16.37 -19.15
N ALA A 522 -28.09 15.56 -18.25
CA ALA A 522 -29.52 15.58 -17.92
C ALA A 522 -29.93 16.93 -17.30
N ASN A 523 -29.08 17.52 -16.46
CA ASN A 523 -29.34 18.84 -15.88
C ASN A 523 -29.26 19.95 -16.95
N MET A 524 -28.30 19.88 -17.87
CA MET A 524 -28.19 20.82 -18.99
C MET A 524 -29.44 20.78 -19.87
N ARG A 525 -29.91 19.59 -20.28
CA ARG A 525 -31.16 19.45 -21.06
C ARG A 525 -32.40 19.96 -20.33
N ARG A 526 -32.46 19.79 -18.99
CA ARG A 526 -33.54 20.36 -18.18
C ARG A 526 -33.46 21.89 -18.15
N ALA A 527 -32.28 22.47 -17.95
CA ALA A 527 -32.10 23.92 -17.93
C ALA A 527 -32.48 24.55 -19.28
N GLU A 528 -32.07 23.93 -20.40
CA GLU A 528 -32.48 24.33 -21.75
C GLU A 528 -34.00 24.26 -21.94
N TYR A 529 -34.65 23.19 -21.48
CA TYR A 529 -36.11 23.05 -21.53
C TYR A 529 -36.84 24.11 -20.69
N HIS A 530 -36.24 24.51 -19.56
CA HIS A 530 -36.80 25.53 -18.66
C HIS A 530 -36.39 26.97 -19.03
N GLY A 531 -35.59 27.18 -20.09
CA GLY A 531 -35.15 28.50 -20.52
C GLY A 531 -34.20 29.21 -19.54
N GLU A 532 -33.60 28.48 -18.61
CA GLU A 532 -32.61 29.01 -17.67
C GLU A 532 -31.24 29.03 -18.35
N THR A 533 -30.63 30.20 -18.49
CA THR A 533 -29.25 30.33 -19.00
C THR A 533 -28.28 29.74 -17.99
N TRP A 534 -27.93 28.46 -18.21
CA TRP A 534 -27.09 27.66 -17.32
C TRP A 534 -25.61 28.12 -17.25
N PHE A 535 -25.21 29.07 -18.11
CA PHE A 535 -23.82 29.51 -18.27
C PHE A 535 -23.30 30.48 -17.19
N ASP A 536 -24.14 31.01 -16.31
CA ASP A 536 -23.71 32.00 -15.30
C ASP A 536 -22.97 31.41 -14.08
N ASN A 537 -22.73 30.09 -14.03
CA ASN A 537 -22.09 29.43 -12.88
C ASN A 537 -20.79 28.67 -13.19
N VAL A 538 -20.23 28.83 -14.39
CA VAL A 538 -18.88 28.31 -14.71
C VAL A 538 -18.04 29.47 -15.21
N ASP A 539 -17.37 30.17 -14.29
CA ASP A 539 -16.41 31.22 -14.62
C ASP A 539 -15.32 30.70 -15.56
N PHE A 540 -15.51 30.93 -16.85
CA PHE A 540 -14.45 30.87 -17.87
C PHE A 540 -13.73 32.22 -17.92
N GLN A 541 -13.17 32.66 -16.80
CA GLN A 541 -12.20 33.75 -16.83
C GLN A 541 -10.80 33.18 -17.05
N ASP A 542 -10.32 33.33 -18.28
CA ASP A 542 -8.89 33.30 -18.58
C ASP A 542 -8.21 34.41 -17.77
N GLN A 543 -7.26 34.05 -16.92
CA GLN A 543 -6.33 34.99 -16.31
C GLN A 543 -5.51 35.64 -17.43
N LYS A 544 -5.97 36.79 -17.92
CA LYS A 544 -5.09 37.76 -18.56
C LYS A 544 -4.11 38.23 -17.48
N THR A 545 -2.84 38.00 -17.75
CA THR A 545 -1.68 38.55 -17.06
C THR A 545 -1.80 40.07 -16.99
N ASP A 546 -1.79 40.61 -15.77
CA ASP A 546 -1.62 42.04 -15.50
C ASP A 546 -0.20 42.45 -15.89
N GLU A 547 -0.04 42.93 -17.12
CA GLU A 547 0.98 43.89 -17.49
C GLU A 547 0.29 45.22 -17.75
N SER A 548 0.15 46.04 -16.71
CA SER A 548 0.06 47.48 -16.85
C SER A 548 1.03 48.11 -15.86
N GLY A 549 2.13 48.59 -16.43
CA GLY A 549 3.13 49.39 -15.75
C GLY A 549 2.49 50.63 -15.13
N SER A 550 3.00 50.94 -13.94
CA SER A 550 2.83 52.21 -13.25
C SER A 550 3.39 53.35 -14.10
N ASP A 551 2.52 54.26 -14.51
CA ASP A 551 2.87 55.63 -14.89
C ASP A 551 2.18 56.59 -13.90
N SER A 552 2.96 57.55 -13.39
CA SER A 552 2.58 58.78 -12.64
C SER A 552 1.90 58.61 -11.27
N GLU A 553 2.32 59.22 -10.15
CA GLU A 553 3.12 60.42 -9.84
C GLU A 553 3.93 60.22 -8.55
#